data_AF-A0A7K9X116-F1
#
_entry.id   AF-A0A7K9X116-F1
#
_cell.length_a   1.000
_cell.length_b   1.000
_cell.length_c   1.000
_cell.angle_alpha   90.00
_cell.angle_beta   90.00
_cell.angle_gamma   90.00
#
_symmetry.space_group_name_H-M   'P 1'
#
loop_
_entity.id
_entity.type
_entity.pdbx_description
1 polymer ?
#
loop_
_entity_poly.entity_id
_entity_poly.type
_entity_poly.pdbx_seq_one_letter_code
_entity_poly.pdbx_strand_id
1 'polypeptide(L)' 'MLENCILLSLFAKENLNRMSEQQLNLYDRLINEPSNDWDIYYWATEAKPTPAEFESDVMAMLR' A
#
# COMPACT_ATOMS: atom_id res chain seq x y z
N MET A 1 -5.39 -13.49 -6.36
CA MET A 1 -5.08 -12.79 -7.63
C MET A 1 -3.58 -12.50 -7.62
N LEU A 2 -2.85 -12.87 -8.65
CA LEU A 2 -1.39 -13.04 -8.55
C LEU A 2 -0.61 -11.72 -8.71
N GLU A 3 -1.10 -10.81 -9.55
CA GLU A 3 -0.40 -9.55 -9.86
C GLU A 3 -0.24 -8.64 -8.65
N ASN A 4 -1.28 -8.51 -7.83
CA ASN A 4 -1.25 -7.65 -6.66
C ASN A 4 -0.35 -8.20 -5.55
N CYS A 5 -0.34 -9.52 -5.38
CA CYS A 5 0.57 -10.18 -4.44
C CYS A 5 2.04 -9.91 -4.80
N ILE A 6 2.40 -9.88 -6.09
CA ILE A 6 3.78 -9.63 -6.51
C ILE A 6 4.17 -8.17 -6.24
N LEU A 7 3.30 -7.22 -6.59
CA LEU A 7 3.53 -5.79 -6.35
C LEU A 7 3.76 -5.52 -4.86
N LEU A 8 2.83 -5.97 -4.01
CA LEU A 8 2.90 -5.78 -2.57
C LEU A 8 4.08 -6.53 -1.96
N SER A 9 4.42 -7.74 -2.43
CA SER A 9 5.56 -8.50 -1.91
C SER A 9 6.91 -7.84 -2.24
N LEU A 10 7.05 -7.27 -3.44
CA LEU A 10 8.28 -6.56 -3.82
C LEU A 10 8.41 -5.25 -3.04
N PHE A 11 7.33 -4.47 -2.98
CA PHE A 11 7.29 -3.22 -2.21
C PHE A 11 7.61 -3.48 -0.73
N ALA A 12 6.98 -4.49 -0.14
CA ALA A 12 7.22 -4.91 1.22
C ALA A 12 8.69 -5.28 1.46
N LYS A 13 9.28 -6.08 0.56
CA LYS A 13 10.67 -6.52 0.69
C LYS A 13 11.67 -5.36 0.68
N GLU A 14 11.44 -4.35 -0.16
CA GLU A 14 12.35 -3.21 -0.30
C GLU A 14 12.12 -2.11 0.76
N ASN A 15 10.86 -1.91 1.18
CA ASN A 15 10.51 -0.79 2.03
C ASN A 15 10.27 -1.17 3.49
N LEU A 16 9.77 -2.36 3.84
CA LEU A 16 9.51 -2.76 5.23
C LEU A 16 10.76 -2.62 6.12
N ASN A 17 11.94 -2.94 5.58
CA ASN A 17 13.21 -2.88 6.32
C ASN A 17 13.67 -1.44 6.60
N ARG A 18 13.13 -0.45 5.87
CA ARG A 18 13.48 0.97 5.99
C ARG A 18 12.36 1.79 6.65
N MET A 19 11.17 1.19 6.78
CA MET A 19 10.01 1.81 7.38
C MET A 19 10.13 1.84 8.91
N SER A 20 9.68 2.95 9.48
CA SER A 20 9.47 3.10 10.93
C SER A 20 8.22 2.36 11.39
N GLU A 21 8.12 2.11 12.69
CA GLU A 21 6.97 1.42 13.30
C GLU A 21 5.63 2.09 12.98
N GLN A 22 5.61 3.43 12.85
CA GLN A 22 4.42 4.17 12.43
C GLN A 22 4.03 3.88 10.98
N GLN A 23 5.02 3.80 10.07
CA GLN A 23 4.80 3.44 8.67
C GLN A 23 4.37 1.99 8.52
N LEU A 24 4.91 1.07 9.33
CA LEU A 24 4.47 -0.32 9.36
C LEU A 24 2.99 -0.44 9.77
N ASN A 25 2.57 0.31 10.78
CA ASN A 25 1.16 0.35 11.18
C ASN A 25 0.25 0.94 10.08
N LEU A 26 0.70 1.98 9.38
CA LEU A 26 -0.04 2.56 8.26
C LEU A 26 -0.14 1.57 7.08
N TYR A 27 0.96 0.87 6.78
CA TYR A 27 0.98 -0.18 5.76
C TYR A 27 0.03 -1.33 6.13
N ASP A 28 0.04 -1.77 7.38
CA ASP A 28 -0.86 -2.82 7.87
C ASP A 28 -2.33 -2.41 7.71
N ARG A 29 -2.69 -1.17 8.05
CA ARG A 29 -4.03 -0.65 7.80
C ARG A 29 -4.36 -0.57 6.32
N LEU A 30 -3.41 -0.16 5.48
CA LEU A 30 -3.61 -0.06 4.03
C LEU A 30 -3.88 -1.42 3.38
N ILE A 31 -3.26 -2.51 3.86
CA ILE A 31 -3.48 -3.86 3.31
C ILE A 31 -4.68 -4.58 3.94
N ASN A 32 -5.04 -4.25 5.19
CA ASN A 32 -6.09 -4.96 5.93
C ASN A 32 -7.45 -4.22 5.97
N GLU A 33 -7.50 -2.89 5.88
CA GLU A 33 -8.78 -2.14 5.86
C GLU A 33 -9.55 -2.31 4.54
N PRO A 34 -8.92 -2.20 3.35
CA PRO A 34 -9.65 -2.41 2.11
C PRO A 34 -10.07 -3.87 1.99
N SER A 35 -11.37 -4.13 1.87
CA SER A 35 -11.87 -5.47 1.57
C SER A 35 -11.53 -5.95 0.16
N ASN A 36 -10.89 -5.10 -0.66
CA ASN A 36 -10.63 -5.34 -2.07
C ASN A 36 -9.20 -4.91 -2.43
N ASP A 37 -8.32 -5.89 -2.64
CA ASP A 37 -6.92 -5.64 -2.98
C ASP A 37 -6.79 -4.76 -4.24
N TRP A 38 -7.73 -4.87 -5.19
CA TRP A 38 -7.70 -4.07 -6.42
C TRP A 38 -7.68 -2.57 -6.17
N ASP A 39 -8.31 -2.09 -5.11
CA ASP A 39 -8.32 -0.65 -4.82
C ASP A 39 -6.92 -0.15 -4.46
N ILE A 40 -6.11 -0.95 -3.76
CA ILE A 40 -4.69 -0.66 -3.49
C ILE A 40 -3.90 -0.57 -4.80
N TYR A 41 -4.13 -1.50 -5.73
CA TYR A 41 -3.49 -1.48 -7.04
C TYR A 41 -3.89 -0.22 -7.84
N TYR A 42 -5.17 0.16 -7.82
CA TYR A 42 -5.64 1.36 -8.50
C TYR A 42 -5.10 2.65 -7.87
N TRP A 43 -4.89 2.69 -6.56
CA TRP A 43 -4.27 3.83 -5.90
C TRP A 43 -2.78 3.91 -6.21
N ALA A 44 -2.08 2.76 -6.26
CA ALA A 44 -0.67 2.68 -6.60
C ALA A 44 -0.40 3.11 -8.06
N THR A 45 -1.28 2.70 -8.97
CA THR A 45 -1.20 3.05 -10.40
C THR A 45 -1.82 4.42 -10.73
N GLU A 46 -2.24 5.19 -9.72
CA GLU A 46 -2.96 6.46 -9.86
C GLU A 46 -4.23 6.39 -10.74
N ALA A 47 -4.73 5.18 -11.00
CA ALA A 47 -5.94 4.94 -11.76
C ALA A 47 -7.19 5.39 -10.99
N LYS A 48 -7.12 5.43 -9.65
CA LYS A 48 -8.15 6.00 -8.77
C LYS A 48 -7.53 6.95 -7.75
N PRO A 49 -8.26 7.99 -7.33
CA PRO A 49 -7.84 8.82 -6.21
C PRO A 49 -7.79 7.99 -4.93
N THR A 50 -6.67 8.12 -4.19
CA THR A 50 -6.55 7.55 -2.86
C THR A 50 -7.48 8.31 -1.90
N PRO A 51 -8.32 7.63 -1.11
CA PRO A 51 -9.08 8.26 -0.03
C PRO A 51 -8.15 8.94 0.99
N ALA A 52 -8.61 10.03 1.61
CA ALA A 52 -7.83 10.78 2.60
C ALA A 52 -7.45 9.94 3.84
N GLU A 53 -8.19 8.87 4.13
CA GLU A 53 -7.87 7.92 5.21
C GLU A 53 -6.60 7.08 4.92
N PHE A 54 -6.28 6.89 3.63
CA PHE A 54 -5.13 6.12 3.16
C PHE A 54 -4.03 7.02 2.57
N GLU A 55 -4.30 8.31 2.37
CA GLU A 55 -3.31 9.30 1.95
C GLU A 55 -2.28 9.50 3.06
N SER A 56 -1.19 8.75 2.96
CA SER A 56 -0.13 8.68 3.96
C SER A 56 1.23 8.59 3.27
N ASP A 57 2.31 8.77 4.04
CA ASP A 57 3.68 8.63 3.53
C ASP A 57 3.91 7.26 2.88
N VAL A 58 3.28 6.20 3.41
CA VAL A 58 3.36 4.84 2.85
C VAL A 58 2.70 4.76 1.48
N MET A 59 1.55 5.39 1.32
CA MET A 59 0.86 5.45 0.03
C MET A 59 1.65 6.27 -0.98
N ALA A 60 2.31 7.35 -0.54
CA ALA A 60 3.21 8.14 -1.39
C ALA A 60 4.45 7.34 -1.82
N MET A 61 4.91 6.38 -1.01
CA MET A 61 5.98 5.45 -1.39
C MET A 61 5.49 4.34 -2.36
N LEU A 62 4.20 4.02 -2.32
CA LEU A 62 3.58 2.97 -3.13
C LEU A 62 3.28 3.44 -4.58
N ARG A 63 3.11 4.75 -4.78
CA ARG A 63 3.05 5.40 -6.10
C ARG A 63 4.44 5.47 -6.73
#